data_AF-A0A6A4VCI1-F1
#
_entry.id   AF-A0A6A4VCI1-F1
#
_cell.length_a   1.000
_cell.length_b   1.000
_cell.length_c   1.000
_cell.angle_alpha   90.00
_cell.angle_beta   90.00
_cell.angle_gamma   90.00
#
_symmetry.space_group_name_H-M   'P 1'
#
loop_
_entity.id
_entity.type
_entity.pdbx_description
1 polymer ?
#
loop_
_entity_poly.entity_id
_entity_poly.type
_entity_poly.pdbx_seq_one_letter_code
_entity_poly.pdbx_strand_id
1 'polypeptide(L)'
;MRIERECSRDYRVPGTELTLPAGTLVAMPVITMHRDPDYFPDPMRFDPDRFLPEEKEKRHPCVYMPFGSGPRNCIAQRFALFEIKVALACVLRDCRLETAPATPPAPLRLEPTAFLSTPADPVRVRVVPRTDRPASGGSRPAAEAPTESVPASRPTESDPAPRPATTAQ
;
A
#
# COMPACT_ATOMS: atom_id res chain seq x y z
N MET A 1 -5.62 8.76 0.46
CA MET A 1 -5.24 9.18 -0.91
C MET A 1 -6.44 9.85 -1.62
N ARG A 2 -6.38 11.15 -1.95
CA ARG A 2 -7.48 11.86 -2.62
C ARG A 2 -7.42 11.64 -4.13
N ILE A 3 -8.03 10.56 -4.62
CA ILE A 3 -8.16 10.25 -6.06
C ILE A 3 -9.36 10.99 -6.67
N GLU A 4 -10.12 11.69 -5.84
CA GLU A 4 -11.36 12.34 -6.19
C GLU A 4 -11.17 13.54 -7.10
N ARG A 5 -12.19 13.83 -7.90
CA ARG A 5 -12.29 15.04 -8.72
C ARG A 5 -13.62 15.71 -8.41
N GLU A 6 -13.61 17.03 -8.40
CA GLU A 6 -14.84 17.81 -8.31
C GLU A 6 -15.20 18.29 -9.72
N CYS A 7 -16.46 18.11 -10.12
CA CYS A 7 -16.96 18.62 -11.38
C CYS A 7 -16.97 20.16 -11.33
N SER A 8 -16.13 20.81 -12.12
CA SER A 8 -16.06 22.29 -12.14
C SER A 8 -17.26 22.96 -12.83
N ARG A 9 -18.02 22.18 -13.60
CA ARG A 9 -19.25 22.57 -14.31
C ARG A 9 -20.09 21.34 -14.56
N ASP A 10 -21.35 21.54 -14.92
CA ASP A 10 -22.23 20.46 -15.34
C ASP A 10 -21.58 19.66 -16.47
N TYR A 11 -21.53 18.34 -16.29
CA TYR A 11 -20.82 17.42 -17.18
C TYR A 11 -21.70 16.23 -17.55
N ARG A 12 -22.13 16.16 -18.81
CA ARG A 12 -22.79 14.97 -19.36
C ARG A 12 -21.77 13.87 -19.59
N VAL A 13 -21.96 12.73 -18.93
CA VAL A 13 -21.08 11.56 -19.08
C VAL A 13 -21.28 10.98 -20.48
N PRO A 14 -20.22 10.91 -21.32
CA PRO A 14 -20.33 10.41 -22.68
C PRO A 14 -20.95 9.01 -22.75
N GLY A 15 -21.84 8.79 -23.72
CA GLY A 15 -22.53 7.50 -23.90
C GLY A 15 -23.65 7.23 -22.91
N THR A 16 -24.03 8.21 -22.09
CA THR A 16 -25.14 8.08 -21.13
C THR A 16 -26.01 9.34 -21.10
N GLU A 17 -27.19 9.23 -20.51
CA GLU A 17 -28.06 10.38 -20.18
C GLU A 17 -27.70 11.03 -18.83
N LEU A 18 -26.68 10.52 -18.13
CA LEU A 18 -26.27 11.02 -16.82
C LEU A 18 -25.53 12.36 -16.97
N THR A 19 -26.03 13.39 -16.28
CA THR A 19 -25.35 14.67 -16.11
C THR A 19 -24.92 14.85 -14.67
N LEU A 20 -23.63 15.08 -14.44
CA LEU A 20 -23.05 15.39 -13.14
C LEU A 20 -23.11 16.91 -12.93
N PRO A 21 -23.84 17.41 -11.92
CA PRO A 21 -23.86 18.83 -11.61
C PRO A 21 -22.47 19.37 -11.21
N ALA A 22 -22.24 20.66 -11.43
CA ALA A 22 -21.10 21.37 -10.87
C ALA A 22 -21.03 21.19 -9.34
N GLY A 23 -19.83 21.04 -8.79
CA GLY A 23 -19.57 20.75 -7.39
C GLY A 23 -19.70 19.26 -7.02
N THR A 24 -20.15 18.38 -7.93
CA THR A 24 -20.22 16.95 -7.66
C THR A 24 -18.83 16.36 -7.48
N LEU A 25 -18.61 15.70 -6.34
CA LEU A 25 -17.40 14.96 -6.08
C LEU A 25 -17.49 13.55 -6.66
N VAL A 26 -16.56 13.22 -7.53
CA VAL A 26 -16.44 11.92 -8.20
C VAL A 26 -15.23 11.20 -7.60
N ALA A 27 -15.48 10.04 -7.00
CA ALA A 27 -14.45 9.19 -6.40
C ALA A 27 -14.22 7.93 -7.26
N MET A 28 -12.96 7.49 -7.38
CA MET A 28 -12.60 6.26 -8.08
C MET A 28 -12.31 5.19 -7.01
N PRO A 29 -13.14 4.15 -6.87
CA PRO A 29 -12.99 3.15 -5.81
C PRO A 29 -11.92 2.12 -6.18
N VAL A 30 -10.65 2.54 -6.25
CA VAL A 30 -9.53 1.73 -6.76
C VAL A 30 -9.40 0.38 -6.04
N ILE A 31 -9.55 0.37 -4.70
CA ILE A 31 -9.47 -0.88 -3.91
C ILE A 31 -10.57 -1.88 -4.29
N THR A 32 -11.78 -1.38 -4.54
CA THR A 32 -12.92 -2.21 -4.96
C THR A 32 -12.70 -2.71 -6.37
N MET A 33 -12.25 -1.85 -7.30
CA MET A 33 -11.92 -2.24 -8.67
C MET A 33 -10.82 -3.32 -8.72
N HIS A 34 -9.79 -3.21 -7.87
CA HIS A 34 -8.71 -4.20 -7.78
C HIS A 34 -9.16 -5.54 -7.17
N ARG A 35 -10.34 -5.57 -6.55
CA ARG A 35 -10.91 -6.75 -5.89
C ARG A 35 -12.23 -7.20 -6.53
N ASP A 36 -12.55 -6.67 -7.69
CA ASP A 36 -13.77 -6.99 -8.42
C ASP A 36 -13.62 -8.37 -9.09
N PRO A 37 -14.43 -9.37 -8.74
CA PRO A 37 -14.34 -10.72 -9.29
C PRO A 37 -14.59 -10.78 -10.80
N ASP A 38 -15.30 -9.79 -11.37
CA ASP A 38 -15.56 -9.74 -12.82
C ASP A 38 -14.27 -9.49 -13.63
N TYR A 39 -13.27 -8.86 -13.00
CA TYR A 39 -11.97 -8.59 -13.63
C TYR A 39 -10.81 -9.39 -13.01
N PHE A 40 -10.97 -9.84 -11.77
CA PHE A 40 -9.96 -10.55 -11.00
C PHE A 40 -10.57 -11.80 -10.35
N PRO A 41 -10.63 -12.93 -11.06
CA PRO A 41 -11.08 -14.20 -10.49
C PRO A 41 -10.33 -14.51 -9.19
N ASP A 42 -11.06 -14.96 -8.17
CA ASP A 42 -10.56 -15.15 -6.81
C ASP A 42 -9.73 -13.95 -6.31
N PRO A 43 -10.34 -12.74 -6.20
CA PRO A 43 -9.60 -11.49 -6.01
C PRO A 43 -8.82 -11.42 -4.70
N MET A 44 -9.18 -12.25 -3.73
CA MET A 44 -8.52 -12.34 -2.43
C MET A 44 -7.33 -13.31 -2.41
N ARG A 45 -7.15 -14.12 -3.47
CA ARG A 45 -6.01 -15.03 -3.60
C ARG A 45 -4.79 -14.25 -4.08
N PHE A 46 -3.66 -14.39 -3.38
CA PHE A 46 -2.38 -13.90 -3.89
C PHE A 46 -1.92 -14.78 -5.06
N ASP A 47 -1.93 -14.21 -6.25
CA ASP A 47 -1.62 -14.90 -7.50
C ASP A 47 -0.83 -13.96 -8.42
N PRO A 48 0.51 -14.09 -8.48
CA PRO A 48 1.35 -13.25 -9.32
C PRO A 48 1.09 -13.41 -10.83
N ASP A 49 0.65 -14.60 -11.26
CA ASP A 49 0.54 -14.97 -12.67
C ASP A 49 -0.59 -14.20 -13.36
N ARG A 50 -1.57 -13.70 -12.59
CA ARG A 50 -2.59 -12.77 -13.10
C ARG A 50 -1.99 -11.46 -13.62
N PHE A 51 -0.70 -11.20 -13.47
CA PHE A 51 -0.02 -10.02 -14.01
C PHE A 51 0.96 -10.34 -15.15
N LEU A 52 0.90 -11.56 -15.71
CA LEU A 52 1.57 -11.88 -16.97
C LEU A 52 1.00 -11.04 -18.13
N PRO A 53 1.80 -10.78 -19.19
CA PRO A 53 1.38 -9.96 -20.33
C PRO A 53 0.04 -10.40 -20.93
N GLU A 54 -0.15 -11.70 -21.12
CA GLU A 54 -1.32 -12.30 -21.75
C GLU A 54 -2.59 -12.06 -20.92
N GLU A 55 -2.50 -12.11 -19.60
CA GLU A 55 -3.64 -11.82 -18.70
C GLU A 55 -3.91 -10.32 -18.57
N LYS A 56 -2.89 -9.48 -18.72
CA LYS A 56 -3.05 -8.00 -18.71
C LYS A 56 -3.81 -7.52 -19.92
N GLU A 57 -3.53 -8.07 -21.10
CA GLU A 57 -4.17 -7.68 -22.35
C GLU A 57 -5.68 -7.97 -22.37
N LYS A 58 -6.15 -8.97 -21.62
CA LYS A 58 -7.58 -9.31 -21.51
C LYS A 58 -8.41 -8.28 -20.74
N ARG A 59 -7.79 -7.37 -19.97
CA ARG A 59 -8.49 -6.46 -19.06
C ARG A 59 -8.46 -5.03 -19.58
N HIS A 60 -9.53 -4.29 -19.29
CA HIS A 60 -9.57 -2.87 -19.60
C HIS A 60 -8.45 -2.12 -18.84
N PRO A 61 -7.68 -1.21 -19.48
CA PRO A 61 -6.52 -0.56 -18.86
C PRO A 61 -6.82 0.19 -17.56
N CYS A 62 -8.04 0.73 -17.44
CA CYS A 62 -8.46 1.47 -16.23
C CYS A 62 -8.91 0.58 -15.07
N VAL A 63 -8.90 -0.76 -15.20
CA VAL A 63 -9.25 -1.65 -14.09
C VAL A 63 -8.11 -1.70 -13.06
N TYR A 64 -6.85 -1.68 -13.51
CA TYR A 64 -5.68 -1.76 -12.64
C TYR A 64 -4.86 -0.47 -12.65
N MET A 65 -5.20 0.46 -11.75
CA MET A 65 -4.56 1.78 -11.64
C MET A 65 -3.88 2.04 -10.27
N PRO A 66 -2.88 1.24 -9.83
CA PRO A 66 -2.22 1.42 -8.53
C PRO A 66 -1.46 2.75 -8.39
N PHE A 67 -1.13 3.40 -9.51
CA PHE A 67 -0.45 4.70 -9.57
C PHE A 67 -1.36 5.81 -10.12
N GLY A 68 -2.68 5.56 -10.21
CA GLY A 68 -3.63 6.41 -10.91
C GLY A 68 -3.49 6.36 -12.43
N SER A 69 -4.23 7.23 -13.11
CA SER A 69 -4.21 7.37 -14.57
C SER A 69 -4.44 8.83 -14.98
N GLY A 70 -4.07 9.18 -16.22
CA GLY A 70 -4.18 10.53 -16.76
C GLY A 70 -3.16 11.52 -16.20
N PRO A 71 -3.38 12.83 -16.35
CA PRO A 71 -2.39 13.89 -16.07
C PRO A 71 -2.07 14.09 -14.58
N ARG A 72 -2.76 13.39 -13.68
CA ARG A 72 -2.53 13.40 -12.23
C ARG A 72 -2.13 12.02 -11.72
N ASN A 73 -1.55 11.19 -12.58
CA ASN A 73 -0.93 9.93 -12.17
C ASN A 73 0.33 10.19 -11.32
N CYS A 74 0.79 9.14 -10.62
CA CYS A 74 1.98 9.23 -9.78
C CYS A 74 3.24 9.43 -10.64
N ILE A 75 3.88 10.60 -10.49
CA ILE A 75 5.14 10.91 -11.18
C ILE A 75 6.29 9.95 -10.81
N ALA A 76 6.24 9.40 -9.59
CA ALA A 76 7.26 8.51 -9.06
C ALA A 76 7.04 7.02 -9.43
N GLN A 77 6.05 6.68 -10.26
CA GLN A 77 5.73 5.28 -10.60
C GLN A 77 6.96 4.49 -11.06
N ARG A 78 7.75 5.03 -11.99
CA ARG A 78 8.95 4.34 -12.51
C ARG A 78 10.01 4.16 -11.44
N PHE A 79 10.21 5.18 -10.61
CA PHE A 79 11.17 5.15 -9.51
C PHE A 79 10.76 4.12 -8.45
N ALA A 80 9.51 4.16 -7.98
CA ALA A 80 8.99 3.23 -6.98
C ALA A 80 9.08 1.76 -7.45
N LEU A 81 8.76 1.50 -8.73
CA LEU A 81 8.89 0.16 -9.30
C LEU A 81 10.35 -0.30 -9.43
N PHE A 82 11.28 0.61 -9.71
CA PHE A 82 12.70 0.31 -9.71
C PHE A 82 13.20 -0.01 -8.31
N GLU A 83 12.91 0.87 -7.35
CA GLU A 83 13.32 0.76 -5.96
C GLU A 83 12.83 -0.55 -5.34
N ILE A 84 11.54 -0.88 -5.48
CA ILE A 84 10.98 -2.11 -4.89
C ILE A 84 11.56 -3.38 -5.52
N LYS A 85 11.86 -3.36 -6.82
CA LYS A 85 12.50 -4.50 -7.50
C LYS A 85 13.92 -4.71 -7.01
N VAL A 86 14.69 -3.64 -6.86
CA VAL A 86 16.05 -3.70 -6.32
C VAL A 86 16.03 -4.16 -4.87
N ALA A 87 15.19 -3.57 -4.04
CA ALA A 87 15.04 -3.95 -2.64
C ALA A 87 14.68 -5.44 -2.50
N LEU A 88 13.66 -5.90 -3.25
CA LEU A 88 13.25 -7.30 -3.24
C LEU A 88 14.36 -8.22 -3.74
N ALA A 89 15.06 -7.86 -4.82
CA ALA A 89 16.17 -8.65 -5.35
C ALA A 89 17.32 -8.75 -4.33
N CYS A 90 17.65 -7.67 -3.61
CA CYS A 90 18.66 -7.69 -2.55
C CYS A 90 18.24 -8.59 -1.39
N VAL A 91 17.00 -8.43 -0.89
CA VAL A 91 16.50 -9.26 0.22
C VAL A 91 16.45 -10.73 -0.18
N LEU A 92 15.88 -11.08 -1.34
CA LEU A 92 15.75 -12.48 -1.77
C LEU A 92 17.08 -13.12 -2.19
N ARG A 93 18.09 -12.32 -2.53
CA ARG A 93 19.44 -12.80 -2.86
C ARG A 93 20.15 -13.33 -1.62
N ASP A 94 20.07 -12.60 -0.52
CA ASP A 94 20.89 -12.87 0.67
C ASP A 94 20.07 -13.49 1.83
N CYS A 95 18.74 -13.37 1.79
CA CYS A 95 17.84 -13.81 2.86
C CYS A 95 16.62 -14.59 2.32
N ARG A 96 16.08 -15.46 3.18
CA ARG A 96 14.73 -16.03 3.11
C ARG A 96 13.88 -15.32 4.15
N LEU A 97 12.62 -15.05 3.80
CA LEU A 97 11.65 -14.45 4.70
C LEU A 97 10.65 -15.53 5.12
N GLU A 98 10.40 -15.63 6.41
CA GLU A 98 9.46 -16.59 6.99
C GLU A 98 8.48 -15.87 7.91
N THR A 99 7.27 -16.40 8.06
CA THR A 99 6.30 -15.86 9.01
C THR A 99 6.78 -16.08 10.44
N ALA A 100 6.54 -15.10 11.31
CA ALA A 100 6.79 -15.25 12.74
C ALA A 100 5.54 -15.82 13.43
N PRO A 101 5.66 -16.54 14.56
CA PRO A 101 4.50 -17.00 15.31
C PRO A 101 3.55 -15.88 15.76
N ALA A 102 4.07 -14.67 15.93
CA ALA A 102 3.32 -13.48 16.31
C ALA A 102 2.71 -12.72 15.11
N THR A 103 2.82 -13.24 13.88
CA THR A 103 2.18 -12.66 12.69
C THR A 103 0.68 -12.98 12.72
N PRO A 104 -0.21 -11.98 12.55
CA PRO A 104 -1.64 -12.24 12.46
C PRO A 104 -1.97 -13.19 11.29
N PRO A 105 -2.95 -14.09 11.44
CA PRO A 105 -3.37 -14.96 10.35
C PRO A 105 -3.99 -14.15 9.21
N ALA A 106 -3.88 -14.66 7.98
CA ALA A 106 -4.59 -14.08 6.85
C ALA A 106 -6.11 -14.37 6.97
N PRO A 107 -6.98 -13.45 6.54
CA PRO A 107 -6.68 -12.15 5.95
C PRO A 107 -6.30 -11.09 7.00
N LEU A 108 -5.32 -10.25 6.65
CA LEU A 108 -4.93 -9.12 7.49
C LEU A 108 -6.03 -8.06 7.52
N ARG A 109 -6.39 -7.58 8.71
CA ARG A 109 -7.26 -6.41 8.88
C ARG A 109 -6.51 -5.17 8.44
N LEU A 110 -7.13 -4.33 7.62
CA LEU A 110 -6.57 -3.06 7.18
C LEU A 110 -6.95 -1.94 8.15
N GLU A 111 -6.07 -0.96 8.31
CA GLU A 111 -6.37 0.26 9.04
C GLU A 111 -7.27 1.17 8.19
N PRO A 112 -8.55 1.39 8.55
CA PRO A 112 -9.51 2.09 7.70
C PRO A 112 -9.19 3.57 7.53
N THR A 113 -8.45 4.18 8.46
CA THR A 113 -8.17 5.63 8.44
C THR A 113 -6.77 5.96 7.89
N ALA A 114 -5.96 4.95 7.59
CA ALA A 114 -4.61 5.16 7.08
C ALA A 114 -4.63 5.79 5.68
N PHE A 115 -3.67 6.68 5.42
CA PHE A 115 -3.57 7.38 4.14
C PHE A 115 -3.34 6.41 2.95
N LEU A 116 -2.56 5.34 3.19
CA LEU A 116 -2.36 4.18 2.33
C LEU A 116 -2.89 2.94 3.04
N SER A 117 -3.29 1.91 2.29
CA SER A 117 -3.71 0.64 2.88
C SER A 117 -2.56 -0.02 3.62
N THR A 118 -2.63 -0.01 4.94
CA THR A 118 -1.68 -0.68 5.84
C THR A 118 -2.42 -1.69 6.71
N PRO A 119 -1.75 -2.76 7.17
CA PRO A 119 -2.31 -3.62 8.21
C PRO A 119 -2.61 -2.82 9.48
N ALA A 120 -3.71 -3.14 10.16
CA ALA A 120 -4.06 -2.57 11.46
C ALA A 120 -3.19 -3.15 12.59
N ASP A 121 -2.69 -4.37 12.39
CA ASP A 121 -1.89 -5.12 13.36
C ASP A 121 -0.48 -5.37 12.79
N PRO A 122 0.61 -5.30 13.59
CA PRO A 122 1.97 -5.48 13.08
C PRO A 122 2.20 -6.85 12.43
N VAL A 123 2.69 -6.84 11.18
CA VAL A 123 3.11 -8.06 10.47
C VAL A 123 4.58 -8.32 10.76
N ARG A 124 4.86 -9.26 11.66
CA ARG A 124 6.23 -9.67 11.99
C ARG A 124 6.73 -10.68 10.97
N VAL A 125 8.02 -10.63 10.66
CA VAL A 125 8.66 -11.53 9.69
C VAL A 125 10.01 -11.94 10.24
N ARG A 126 10.37 -13.21 10.12
CA ARG A 126 11.70 -13.72 10.44
C ARG A 126 12.57 -13.65 9.19
N VAL A 127 13.76 -13.07 9.33
CA VAL A 127 14.76 -12.97 8.26
C VAL A 127 15.82 -14.04 8.50
N VAL A 128 15.97 -14.98 7.57
CA VAL A 128 16.91 -16.11 7.65
C VAL A 128 17.97 -15.95 6.56
N PRO A 129 19.27 -15.85 6.88
CA PRO A 129 20.32 -15.79 5.86
C PRO A 129 20.29 -17.00 4.92
N ARG A 130 20.54 -16.78 3.63
CA ARG A 130 20.63 -17.84 2.63
C ARG A 130 22.01 -18.50 2.67
N THR A 131 22.02 -19.81 2.80
CA THR A 131 23.23 -20.65 2.81
C THR A 131 23.47 -21.39 1.49
N ASP A 132 22.51 -21.36 0.57
CA ASP A 132 22.51 -22.09 -0.71
C ASP A 132 23.29 -21.39 -1.83
N ARG A 133 24.10 -20.38 -1.50
CA ARG A 133 24.88 -19.60 -2.46
C ARG A 133 26.37 -20.02 -2.41
N PRO A 134 27.01 -20.32 -3.55
CA PRO A 134 28.46 -20.42 -3.61
C PRO A 134 29.06 -19.03 -3.31
N ALA A 135 30.02 -18.96 -2.39
CA ALA A 135 30.63 -17.71 -1.95
C ALA A 135 31.08 -16.87 -3.17
N SER A 136 30.38 -15.76 -3.45
CA SER A 136 30.88 -14.78 -4.41
C SER A 136 32.04 -14.04 -3.74
N GLY A 137 33.20 -14.00 -4.39
CA GLY A 137 34.46 -13.44 -3.89
C GLY A 137 34.51 -11.93 -3.65
N GLY A 138 33.48 -11.36 -3.02
CA GLY A 138 33.49 -10.02 -2.46
C GLY A 138 32.76 -10.07 -1.12
N SER A 139 33.51 -10.17 -0.02
CA SER A 139 32.96 -10.08 1.32
C SER A 139 32.40 -8.67 1.54
N ARG A 140 31.08 -8.52 1.56
CA ARG A 140 30.48 -7.49 2.40
C ARG A 140 30.45 -8.05 3.81
N PRO A 141 31.01 -7.36 4.82
CA PRO A 141 30.87 -7.80 6.20
C PRO A 141 29.37 -7.93 6.50
N ALA A 142 29.01 -9.02 7.18
CA ALA A 142 27.67 -9.21 7.70
C ALA A 142 27.31 -7.98 8.52
N ALA A 143 26.24 -7.27 8.14
CA ALA A 143 25.71 -6.23 9.01
C ALA A 143 25.24 -6.94 10.27
N GLU A 144 25.96 -6.73 11.38
CA GLU A 144 25.49 -7.13 12.70
C GLU A 144 24.08 -6.58 12.90
N ALA A 145 23.16 -7.46 13.30
CA ALA A 145 21.81 -7.06 13.64
C ALA A 145 21.89 -5.94 14.70
N PRO A 146 21.21 -4.80 14.52
CA PRO A 146 21.15 -3.80 15.56
C PRO A 146 20.45 -4.43 16.77
N THR A 147 21.24 -4.71 17.81
CA THR A 147 20.72 -5.00 19.15
C THR A 147 20.23 -3.69 19.72
N GLU A 148 19.08 -3.23 19.26
CA GLU A 148 18.40 -2.10 19.88
C GLU A 148 17.33 -2.64 20.81
N SER A 149 17.70 -2.80 22.08
CA SER A 149 16.75 -2.92 23.17
C SER A 149 15.88 -1.67 23.16
N VAL A 150 14.63 -1.80 22.76
CA VAL A 150 13.60 -0.75 22.92
C VAL A 150 13.59 -0.35 24.40
N PRO A 151 13.98 0.87 24.78
CA PRO A 151 13.82 1.31 26.15
C PRO A 151 12.33 1.46 26.43
N ALA A 152 11.91 0.99 27.61
CA ALA A 152 10.54 1.08 28.09
C ALA A 152 9.99 2.50 27.93
N SER A 153 8.75 2.58 27.46
CA SER A 153 7.92 3.78 27.33
C SER A 153 8.14 4.75 28.50
N ARG A 154 8.43 6.01 28.17
CA ARG A 154 8.42 7.11 29.15
C ARG A 154 7.04 7.16 29.82
N PRO A 155 6.97 7.40 31.14
CA PRO A 155 5.69 7.55 31.83
C PRO A 155 4.93 8.76 31.25
N THR A 156 3.63 8.55 31.04
CA THR A 156 2.65 9.56 30.64
C THR A 156 2.69 10.74 31.62
N GLU A 157 3.07 11.91 31.11
CA GLU A 157 2.90 13.17 31.80
C GLU A 157 1.39 13.45 31.92
N SER A 158 0.95 13.61 33.16
CA SER A 158 -0.43 13.86 33.54
C SER A 158 -0.97 15.17 32.96
N ASP A 159 -2.21 15.10 32.50
CA ASP A 159 -3.03 16.17 31.91
C ASP A 159 -3.06 17.46 32.78
N PRO A 160 -2.70 18.64 32.27
CA PRO A 160 -2.93 19.88 32.98
C PRO A 160 -4.40 20.31 32.87
N ALA A 161 -5.01 20.51 34.04
CA ALA A 161 -6.40 20.89 34.31
C ALA A 161 -7.08 21.89 33.32
N PRO A 162 -8.42 21.79 33.15
CA PRO A 162 -9.16 22.62 32.19
C PRO A 162 -9.12 24.11 32.56
N ARG A 163 -8.84 24.94 31.54
CA ARG A 163 -8.87 26.41 31.67
C ARG A 163 -10.32 26.91 31.84
N PRO A 164 -10.56 27.93 32.68
CA PRO A 164 -11.90 28.48 32.87
C PRO A 164 -12.41 29.17 31.61
N ALA A 165 -13.71 29.03 31.35
CA ALA A 165 -14.43 29.66 30.26
C ALA A 165 -14.47 31.18 30.44
N THR A 166 -13.91 31.92 29.48
CA THR A 166 -14.11 33.37 29.40
C THR A 166 -15.33 33.65 28.52
N THR A 167 -16.43 34.03 29.16
CA THR A 167 -17.54 34.75 28.56
C THR A 167 -17.16 36.22 28.46
N ALA A 168 -17.20 36.81 27.26
CA ALA A 168 -17.45 38.25 27.07
C ALA A 168 -17.82 38.56 25.62
N GLN A 169 -19.07 39.04 25.47
CA GLN A 169 -19.62 40.05 24.56
C GLN A 169 -19.12 40.15 23.11
#